data_AF-A0A2W4Z9Z5-F1
#
_entry.id   AF-A0A2W4Z9Z5-F1
#
_cell.length_a   1.000
_cell.length_b   1.000
_cell.length_c   1.000
_cell.angle_alpha   90.00
_cell.angle_beta   90.00
_cell.angle_gamma   90.00
#
_symmetry.space_group_name_H-M   'P 1'
#
loop_
_entity.id
_entity.type
_entity.pdbx_description
1 polymer ?
#
loop_
_entity_poly.entity_id
_entity_poly.type
_entity_poly.pdbx_seq_one_letter_code
_entity_poly.pdbx_strand_id
1 'polypeptide(L)'
;MLLPVLLILGAVFALLFLTRLGGAQRALIRPRWPAVVLAGAALALALRGAIWPAIACAALAGLAWTWWPQIESRLRNRAAPATANDAEDGAARSVLGVSPTATADEIRAAYRAKMARAHPDRGGTHAEAARLAAARDRLLKKLK
;
A
#
# COMPACT_ATOMS: atom_id res chain seq x y z
N MET A 1 15.54 38.03 -24.80
CA MET A 1 14.97 36.96 -25.65
C MET A 1 15.71 35.62 -25.55
N LEU A 2 16.99 35.58 -25.15
CA LEU A 2 17.77 34.32 -25.04
C LEU A 2 17.52 33.50 -23.75
N LEU A 3 17.13 34.17 -22.66
CA LEU A 3 16.89 33.55 -21.36
C LEU A 3 15.73 32.51 -21.33
N PRO A 4 14.56 32.75 -21.97
CA PRO A 4 13.51 31.74 -22.03
C PRO A 4 13.92 30.54 -22.91
N VAL A 5 14.72 30.76 -23.95
CA VAL A 5 15.21 29.67 -24.83
C VAL A 5 16.15 28.73 -24.08
N LEU A 6 17.05 29.27 -23.25
CA LEU A 6 17.96 28.46 -22.41
C LEU A 6 17.22 27.67 -21.34
N LEU A 7 16.16 28.23 -20.74
CA LEU A 7 15.32 27.54 -19.76
C LEU A 7 14.52 26.40 -20.41
N ILE A 8 13.98 26.62 -21.61
CA ILE A 8 13.26 25.59 -22.37
C ILE A 8 14.23 24.46 -22.76
N LEU A 9 15.44 24.80 -23.24
CA LEU A 9 16.43 23.81 -23.62
C LEU A 9 16.92 22.99 -22.42
N GLY A 10 17.11 23.63 -21.26
CA GLY A 10 17.47 22.95 -20.00
C GLY A 10 16.36 22.03 -19.48
N ALA A 11 15.10 22.45 -19.59
CA ALA A 11 13.94 21.64 -19.22
C ALA A 11 13.77 20.43 -20.16
N VAL A 12 13.96 20.62 -21.47
CA VAL A 12 13.93 19.53 -22.46
C VAL A 12 15.08 18.57 -22.24
N PHE A 13 16.28 19.06 -21.94
CA PHE A 13 17.44 18.22 -21.63
C PHE A 13 17.23 17.42 -20.34
N ALA A 14 16.72 18.04 -19.28
CA ALA A 14 16.39 17.35 -18.02
C ALA A 14 15.29 16.29 -18.23
N LEU A 15 14.28 16.58 -19.05
CA LEU A 15 13.20 15.66 -19.40
C LEU A 15 13.73 14.46 -20.21
N LEU A 16 14.56 14.70 -21.22
CA LEU A 16 15.17 13.65 -22.04
C LEU A 16 16.18 12.81 -21.24
N PHE A 17 16.88 13.41 -20.27
CA PHE A 17 17.77 12.71 -19.36
C PHE A 17 16.98 11.80 -18.39
N LEU A 18 15.85 12.29 -17.88
CA LEU A 18 14.94 11.49 -17.03
C LEU A 18 14.30 10.32 -17.79
N THR A 19 13.94 10.50 -19.06
CA THR A 19 13.35 9.42 -19.87
C THR A 19 14.37 8.36 -20.28
N ARG A 20 15.65 8.73 -20.42
CA ARG A 20 16.72 7.79 -20.81
C ARG A 20 17.16 6.83 -19.69
N LEU A 21 16.88 7.15 -18.43
CA LEU A 21 17.21 6.31 -17.26
C LEU A 21 16.10 5.30 -16.88
N GLY A 22 14.96 5.29 -17.57
CA GLY A 22 13.70 4.76 -17.04
C GLY A 22 13.34 3.30 -17.32
N GLY A 23 14.28 2.42 -17.72
CA GLY A 23 13.98 1.00 -17.95
C GLY A 23 13.38 0.28 -16.73
N ALA A 24 13.82 0.66 -15.52
CA ALA A 24 13.37 0.11 -14.25
C ALA A 24 12.11 0.80 -13.66
N GLN A 25 11.62 1.90 -14.26
CA GLN A 25 10.59 2.76 -13.66
C GLN A 25 9.15 2.45 -14.07
N ARG A 26 8.90 1.52 -15.01
CA ARG A 26 7.54 1.17 -15.46
C ARG A 26 6.65 0.61 -14.32
N ALA A 27 7.25 -0.05 -13.33
CA ALA A 27 6.55 -0.51 -12.12
C ALA A 27 6.19 0.64 -11.14
N LEU A 28 6.92 1.76 -11.20
CA LEU A 28 6.74 2.96 -10.37
C LEU A 28 5.86 4.05 -11.00
N ILE A 29 5.56 3.95 -12.30
CA ILE A 29 4.75 4.93 -13.05
C ILE A 29 3.25 4.62 -12.98
N ARG A 30 2.87 3.33 -12.89
CA ARG A 30 1.46 2.91 -12.81
C ARG A 30 0.67 3.51 -11.63
N PRO A 31 1.24 3.73 -10.43
CA PRO A 31 0.57 4.43 -9.34
C PRO A 31 0.53 5.97 -9.50
N ARG A 32 1.41 6.56 -10.32
CA ARG A 32 1.57 8.03 -10.46
C ARG A 32 0.91 8.64 -11.70
N TRP A 33 -0.11 7.96 -12.25
CA TRP A 33 -0.84 8.39 -13.45
C TRP A 33 -1.44 9.83 -13.40
N PRO A 34 -1.91 10.39 -12.26
CA PRO A 34 -2.52 11.71 -12.27
C PRO A 34 -1.50 12.83 -12.46
N ALA A 35 -0.24 12.64 -12.03
CA ALA A 35 0.83 13.60 -12.27
C ALA A 35 1.17 13.71 -13.77
N VAL A 36 1.04 12.60 -14.52
CA VAL A 36 1.22 12.58 -15.98
C VAL A 36 0.08 13.32 -16.68
N VAL A 37 -1.16 13.16 -16.21
CA VAL A 37 -2.33 13.89 -16.73
C VAL A 37 -2.19 15.40 -16.47
N LEU A 38 -1.79 15.79 -15.27
CA LEU A 38 -1.57 17.20 -14.90
C LEU A 38 -0.41 17.83 -15.68
N ALA A 39 0.69 17.09 -15.90
CA ALA A 39 1.80 17.56 -16.72
C ALA A 39 1.38 17.74 -18.19
N GLY A 40 0.58 16.83 -18.73
CA GLY A 40 0.00 16.97 -20.08
C GLY A 40 -0.94 18.17 -20.20
N ALA A 41 -1.79 18.40 -19.19
CA ALA A 41 -2.66 19.57 -19.12
C ALA A 41 -1.87 20.88 -19.02
N ALA A 42 -0.82 20.93 -18.19
CA ALA A 42 0.08 22.08 -18.08
C ALA A 42 0.73 22.43 -19.43
N LEU A 43 1.17 21.41 -20.18
CA LEU A 43 1.74 21.58 -21.51
C LEU A 43 0.71 22.12 -22.52
N ALA A 44 -0.52 21.60 -22.49
CA ALA A 44 -1.60 22.07 -23.37
C ALA A 44 -2.01 23.52 -23.07
N LEU A 45 -2.03 23.94 -21.79
CA LEU A 45 -2.29 25.33 -21.41
C LEU A 45 -1.16 26.28 -21.78
N ALA A 46 0.10 25.83 -21.68
CA ALA A 46 1.26 26.60 -22.13
C ALA A 46 1.21 26.87 -23.65
N LEU A 47 0.81 25.87 -24.44
CA LEU A 47 0.63 26.00 -25.90
C LEU A 47 -0.51 26.97 -26.28
N ARG A 48 -1.48 27.19 -25.40
CA ARG A 48 -2.56 28.20 -25.58
C ARG A 48 -2.14 29.61 -25.14
N GLY A 49 -0.88 29.83 -24.75
CA GLY A 49 -0.37 31.15 -24.32
C GLY A 49 -0.72 31.53 -22.89
N ALA A 50 -1.33 30.61 -22.13
CA ALA A 50 -1.73 30.84 -20.74
C ALA A 50 -0.60 30.41 -19.79
N ILE A 51 0.43 31.25 -19.66
CA ILE A 51 1.69 30.94 -18.97
C ILE A 51 1.48 30.80 -17.45
N TRP A 52 0.66 31.66 -16.84
CA TRP A 52 0.36 31.62 -15.40
C TRP A 52 -0.35 30.33 -14.94
N PRO A 53 -1.44 29.89 -15.60
CA PRO A 53 -2.07 28.62 -15.21
C PRO A 53 -1.20 27.41 -15.57
N ALA A 54 -0.33 27.49 -16.59
CA ALA A 54 0.63 26.43 -16.89
C ALA A 54 1.66 26.23 -15.76
N ILE A 55 2.18 27.31 -15.17
CA ILE A 55 3.07 27.24 -14.01
C ILE A 55 2.34 26.68 -12.78
N ALA A 56 1.10 27.12 -12.53
CA ALA A 56 0.30 26.59 -11.43
C ALA A 56 0.05 25.08 -11.58
N CYS A 57 -0.30 24.61 -12.77
CA CYS A 57 -0.48 23.18 -13.05
C CYS A 57 0.83 22.39 -12.96
N ALA A 58 1.96 22.96 -13.41
CA ALA A 58 3.27 22.32 -13.28
C ALA A 58 3.72 22.18 -11.81
N ALA A 59 3.46 23.20 -10.99
CA ALA A 59 3.71 23.16 -9.55
C ALA A 59 2.82 22.11 -8.86
N LEU A 60 1.54 22.05 -9.20
CA LEU A 60 0.61 21.02 -8.71
C LEU A 60 1.00 19.62 -9.17
N ALA A 61 1.52 19.44 -10.39
CA ALA A 61 2.02 18.16 -10.89
C ALA A 61 3.26 17.69 -10.09
N GLY A 62 4.18 18.60 -9.75
CA GLY A 62 5.33 18.30 -8.89
C GLY A 62 4.94 17.95 -7.45
N LEU A 63 3.96 18.66 -6.89
CA LEU A 63 3.41 18.35 -5.57
C LEU A 63 2.66 17.00 -5.58
N ALA A 64 1.88 16.72 -6.62
CA ALA A 64 1.22 15.43 -6.79
C ALA A 64 2.26 14.30 -6.92
N TRP A 65 3.34 14.47 -7.67
CA TRP A 65 4.39 13.45 -7.82
C TRP A 65 5.00 13.02 -6.48
N THR A 66 5.19 13.98 -5.57
CA THR A 66 5.81 13.77 -4.26
C THR A 66 4.81 13.23 -3.22
N TRP A 67 3.56 13.70 -3.24
CA TRP A 67 2.56 13.37 -2.21
C TRP A 67 1.60 12.22 -2.59
N TRP A 68 1.36 11.97 -3.87
CA TRP A 68 0.42 10.94 -4.34
C TRP A 68 0.72 9.50 -3.87
N PRO A 69 1.97 9.00 -3.87
CA PRO A 69 2.23 7.63 -3.39
C PRO A 69 1.94 7.43 -1.89
N GLN A 70 1.95 8.49 -1.09
CA GLN A 70 1.58 8.43 0.33
C GLN A 70 0.05 8.42 0.53
N ILE A 71 -0.69 9.11 -0.35
CA ILE A 71 -2.16 9.12 -0.33
C ILE A 71 -2.68 7.75 -0.80
N GLU A 72 -2.10 7.21 -1.86
CA GLU A 72 -2.48 5.91 -2.41
C GLU A 72 -2.23 4.76 -1.42
N SER A 73 -1.12 4.78 -0.68
CA SER A 73 -0.88 3.77 0.36
C SER A 73 -1.89 3.85 1.50
N ARG A 74 -2.31 5.06 1.91
CA ARG A 74 -3.38 5.25 2.91
C ARG A 74 -4.75 4.77 2.41
N LEU A 75 -5.09 5.05 1.15
CA LEU A 75 -6.34 4.59 0.54
C LEU A 75 -6.35 3.07 0.32
N ARG A 76 -5.23 2.48 -0.13
CA ARG A 76 -5.08 1.04 -0.34
C ARG A 76 -5.12 0.26 0.97
N ASN A 77 -4.49 0.76 2.03
CA ASN A 77 -4.58 0.18 3.37
C ASN A 77 -6.01 0.21 3.93
N ARG A 78 -6.84 1.16 3.49
CA ARG A 78 -8.27 1.22 3.83
C ARG A 78 -9.13 0.27 3.00
N ALA A 79 -8.71 -0.07 1.78
CA ALA A 79 -9.42 -0.95 0.86
C ALA A 79 -8.99 -2.44 0.93
N ALA A 80 -7.85 -2.75 1.54
CA ALA A 80 -7.39 -4.11 1.79
C ALA A 80 -8.03 -4.91 2.98
N PRO A 81 -9.04 -4.46 3.76
CA PRO A 81 -9.37 -5.12 5.02
C PRO A 81 -10.39 -6.26 4.92
N ALA A 82 -10.93 -6.63 3.76
CA ALA A 82 -11.89 -7.74 3.68
C ALA A 82 -11.18 -9.06 3.36
N THR A 83 -10.62 -9.18 2.16
CA THR A 83 -10.11 -10.45 1.63
C THR A 83 -8.85 -10.97 2.34
N ALA A 84 -7.91 -10.08 2.67
CA ALA A 84 -6.69 -10.46 3.40
C ALA A 84 -7.02 -10.86 4.84
N ASN A 85 -7.95 -10.14 5.49
CA ASN A 85 -8.38 -10.48 6.83
C ASN A 85 -9.11 -11.82 6.87
N ASP A 86 -9.97 -12.10 5.90
CA ASP A 86 -10.67 -13.38 5.81
C ASP A 86 -9.72 -14.57 5.58
N ALA A 87 -8.67 -14.40 4.77
CA ALA A 87 -7.64 -15.42 4.56
C ALA A 87 -6.83 -15.70 5.85
N GLU A 88 -6.41 -14.65 6.55
CA GLU A 88 -5.69 -14.76 7.82
C GLU A 88 -6.58 -15.34 8.93
N ASP A 89 -7.88 -15.04 8.92
CA ASP A 89 -8.85 -15.61 9.85
C ASP A 89 -9.09 -17.09 9.57
N GLY A 90 -9.15 -17.48 8.29
CA GLY A 90 -9.21 -18.88 7.87
C GLY A 90 -7.97 -19.66 8.32
N ALA A 91 -6.78 -19.06 8.20
CA ALA A 91 -5.54 -19.63 8.72
C ALA A 91 -5.57 -19.79 10.25
N ALA A 92 -6.02 -18.76 10.99
CA ALA A 92 -6.16 -18.83 12.44
C ALA A 92 -7.15 -19.92 12.90
N ARG A 93 -8.28 -20.08 12.19
CA ARG A 93 -9.25 -21.15 12.42
C ARG A 93 -8.66 -22.52 12.16
N SER A 94 -7.86 -22.67 11.11
CA SER A 94 -7.16 -23.92 10.78
C SER A 94 -6.11 -24.28 11.85
N VAL A 95 -5.36 -23.30 12.33
CA VAL A 95 -4.38 -23.46 13.43
C VAL A 95 -5.05 -23.93 14.71
N LEU A 96 -6.23 -23.39 15.05
CA LEU A 96 -6.99 -23.81 16.23
C LEU A 96 -7.86 -25.06 15.98
N GLY A 97 -8.19 -25.37 14.73
CA GLY A 97 -9.05 -26.49 14.35
C GLY A 97 -10.53 -26.24 14.68
N VAL A 98 -11.00 -24.99 14.53
CA VAL A 98 -12.36 -24.58 14.87
C VAL A 98 -13.18 -24.27 13.62
N SER A 99 -14.51 -24.42 13.72
CA SER A 99 -15.46 -24.13 12.66
C SER A 99 -15.42 -22.66 12.23
N PRO A 100 -15.77 -22.32 10.96
CA PRO A 100 -15.98 -20.96 10.53
C PRO A 100 -17.06 -20.19 11.31
N THR A 101 -17.96 -20.90 11.98
CA THR A 101 -19.06 -20.33 12.78
C THR A 101 -18.81 -20.47 14.28
N ALA A 102 -17.58 -20.81 14.69
CA ALA A 102 -17.27 -21.10 16.08
C ALA A 102 -17.45 -19.88 16.99
N THR A 103 -18.01 -20.13 18.17
CA THR A 103 -18.25 -19.09 19.18
C THR A 103 -16.96 -18.73 19.94
N ALA A 104 -16.97 -17.60 20.65
CA ALA A 104 -15.84 -17.17 21.46
C ALA A 104 -15.41 -18.22 22.50
N ASP A 105 -16.35 -18.98 23.04
CA ASP A 105 -16.08 -20.02 24.03
C ASP A 105 -15.49 -21.29 23.41
N GLU A 106 -15.94 -21.68 22.23
CA GLU A 106 -15.34 -22.77 21.46
C GLU A 106 -13.89 -22.48 21.09
N ILE A 107 -13.60 -21.25 20.68
CA ILE A 107 -12.23 -20.79 20.37
C ILE A 107 -11.32 -20.90 21.60
N ARG A 108 -11.80 -20.46 22.77
CA ARG A 108 -11.05 -20.57 24.03
C ARG A 108 -10.85 -22.02 24.45
N ALA A 109 -11.86 -22.87 24.27
CA ALA A 109 -11.78 -24.29 24.58
C ALA A 109 -10.74 -25.01 23.70
N ALA A 110 -10.79 -24.78 22.38
CA ALA A 110 -9.82 -25.32 21.43
C ALA A 110 -8.39 -24.85 21.72
N TYR A 111 -8.22 -23.56 22.05
CA TYR A 111 -6.93 -23.01 22.46
C TYR A 111 -6.37 -23.71 23.69
N ARG A 112 -7.17 -23.87 24.76
CA ARG A 112 -6.73 -24.56 25.98
C ARG A 112 -6.31 -26.02 25.71
N ALA A 113 -7.09 -26.73 24.89
CA ALA A 113 -6.79 -28.11 24.52
C ALA A 113 -5.47 -28.23 23.72
N LYS A 114 -5.22 -27.31 22.78
CA LYS A 114 -3.98 -27.29 21.99
C LYS A 114 -2.77 -26.81 22.79
N MET A 115 -2.93 -25.78 23.62
CA MET A 115 -1.86 -25.28 24.49
C MET A 115 -1.40 -26.31 25.51
N ALA A 116 -2.30 -27.13 26.04
CA ALA A 116 -1.93 -28.21 26.97
C ALA A 116 -0.97 -29.23 26.35
N ARG A 117 -0.97 -29.36 25.01
CA ARG A 117 -0.07 -30.22 24.23
C ARG A 117 1.17 -29.49 23.71
N ALA A 118 1.03 -28.22 23.34
CA ALA A 118 2.11 -27.39 22.80
C ALA A 118 2.91 -26.63 23.87
N HIS A 119 2.67 -26.90 25.17
CA HIS A 119 3.36 -26.20 26.24
C HIS A 119 4.87 -26.50 26.21
N PRO A 120 5.75 -25.48 26.36
CA PRO A 120 7.20 -25.68 26.35
C PRO A 120 7.68 -26.68 27.41
N ASP A 121 7.05 -26.69 28.58
CA ASP A 121 7.35 -27.63 29.66
C ASP A 121 7.02 -29.10 29.33
N ARG A 122 6.28 -29.38 28.24
CA ARG A 122 5.94 -30.73 27.79
C ARG A 122 6.52 -31.07 26.41
N GLY A 123 7.54 -30.34 25.98
CA GLY A 123 8.26 -30.58 24.73
C GLY A 123 7.74 -29.78 23.52
N GLY A 124 6.87 -28.80 23.73
CA GLY A 124 6.49 -27.85 22.69
C GLY A 124 7.51 -26.72 22.50
N THR A 125 7.40 -25.96 21.41
CA THR A 125 8.25 -24.78 21.19
C THR A 125 7.55 -23.48 21.58
N HIS A 126 8.31 -22.49 22.07
CA HIS A 126 7.77 -21.14 22.30
C HIS A 126 7.11 -20.55 21.03
N ALA A 127 7.65 -20.89 19.86
CA ALA A 127 7.10 -20.47 18.58
C ALA A 127 5.70 -21.04 18.30
N GLU A 128 5.44 -22.31 18.64
CA GLU A 128 4.12 -22.93 18.49
C GLU A 128 3.09 -22.34 19.47
N ALA A 129 3.48 -22.17 20.73
CA ALA A 129 2.65 -21.51 21.73
C ALA A 129 2.28 -20.08 21.31
N ALA A 130 3.25 -19.32 20.78
CA ALA A 130 3.02 -17.98 20.26
C ALA A 130 2.07 -17.97 19.04
N ARG A 131 2.20 -18.95 18.13
CA ARG A 131 1.28 -19.09 16.98
C ARG A 131 -0.15 -19.38 17.43
N LEU A 132 -0.34 -20.24 18.43
CA LEU A 132 -1.66 -20.54 19.00
C LEU A 132 -2.27 -19.31 19.68
N ALA A 133 -1.47 -18.56 20.44
CA ALA A 133 -1.92 -17.33 21.11
C ALA A 133 -2.32 -16.25 20.09
N ALA A 134 -1.50 -16.05 19.06
CA ALA A 134 -1.79 -15.10 17.98
C ALA A 134 -3.09 -15.46 17.23
N ALA A 135 -3.33 -16.75 16.96
CA ALA A 135 -4.57 -17.22 16.34
C ALA A 135 -5.80 -16.94 17.21
N ARG A 136 -5.72 -17.21 18.52
CA ARG A 136 -6.80 -16.93 19.48
C ARG A 136 -7.13 -15.44 19.52
N ASP A 137 -6.13 -14.60 19.74
CA ASP A 137 -6.31 -13.16 19.93
C ASP A 137 -6.91 -12.51 18.69
N ARG A 138 -6.50 -12.98 17.50
CA ARG A 138 -7.09 -12.54 16.24
C ARG A 138 -8.57 -12.89 16.12
N LEU A 139 -8.95 -14.15 16.35
CA LEU A 139 -10.35 -14.56 16.24
C LEU A 139 -11.24 -13.87 17.28
N LEU A 140 -10.76 -13.71 18.51
CA LEU A 140 -11.50 -12.99 19.56
C LEU A 140 -11.67 -11.50 19.24
N LYS A 141 -10.70 -10.87 18.58
CA LYS A 141 -10.82 -9.48 18.13
C LYS A 141 -11.89 -9.30 17.04
N LYS A 142 -12.13 -10.29 16.19
CA LYS A 142 -13.20 -10.26 15.17
C LYS A 142 -14.59 -10.46 15.75
N LEU A 143 -14.71 -11.23 16.84
CA LEU A 143 -15.98 -11.52 17.53
C LEU A 143 -16.45 -10.38 18.45
N LYS A 144 -15.61 -9.38 18.69
CA LYS A 144 -15.88 -8.23 19.56
C LYS A 144 -16.32 -7.02 18.75
#